data_AF-A0A948VXJ6-F1
#
_entry.id   AF-A0A948VXJ6-F1
#
_cell.length_a   1.000
_cell.length_b   1.000
_cell.length_c   1.000
_cell.angle_alpha   90.00
_cell.angle_beta   90.00
_cell.angle_gamma   90.00
#
_symmetry.space_group_name_H-M   'P 1'
#
loop_
_entity.id
_entity.type
_entity.pdbx_description
1 polymer ?
#
loop_
_entity_poly.entity_id
_entity_poly.type
_entity_poly.pdbx_seq_one_letter_code
_entity_poly.pdbx_strand_id
1 'polypeptide(L)'
;VLAPHGRAPDAATGIKRVHPDAIAFTVQGDGDMLAIGGGPLLGALARGEKITIFMYNNAHYASTGGQMAPTTLTGQITPTTPSGRDPTLAGYPIHAAEMLAQFKTVAYSARGAVNTPANYQAVKRYIKTAFQKQIDNIGLSYVEIISACPVQWRLTPLQALKRVNEIIAEFPLGEFKNVDSLD
;
A
#
# COMPACT_ATOMS: atom_id res chain seq x y z
N VAL A 1 -0.85 1.33 18.34
CA VAL A 1 0.61 1.36 18.59
C VAL A 1 1.26 2.20 17.51
N LEU A 2 2.19 3.09 17.86
CA LEU A 2 3.07 3.72 16.87
C LEU A 2 4.28 2.80 16.69
N ALA A 3 4.35 2.12 15.54
CA ALA A 3 5.48 1.25 15.23
C ALA A 3 6.66 2.09 14.69
N PRO A 4 7.92 1.67 14.93
CA PRO A 4 9.07 2.22 14.22
C PRO A 4 8.91 2.09 12.70
N HIS A 5 9.58 2.96 11.95
CA HIS A 5 9.51 2.99 10.49
C HIS A 5 9.81 1.60 9.88
N GLY A 6 8.91 1.10 9.04
CA GLY A 6 8.96 -0.22 8.41
C GLY A 6 8.60 -1.41 9.30
N ARG A 7 8.33 -1.22 10.59
CA ARG A 7 8.09 -2.32 11.56
C ARG A 7 6.63 -2.59 11.84
N ALA A 8 5.70 -1.90 11.17
CA ALA A 8 4.28 -2.11 11.41
C ALA A 8 3.82 -3.57 11.18
N PRO A 9 4.29 -4.31 10.14
CA PRO A 9 3.91 -5.71 9.97
C PRO A 9 4.39 -6.61 11.12
N ASP A 10 5.61 -6.37 11.64
CA ASP A 10 6.15 -7.10 12.80
C ASP A 10 5.32 -6.82 14.06
N ALA A 11 5.01 -5.55 14.31
CA ALA A 11 4.20 -5.15 15.46
C ALA A 11 2.78 -5.73 15.38
N ALA A 12 2.13 -5.66 14.21
CA ALA A 12 0.80 -6.22 13.99
C ALA A 12 0.81 -7.75 14.11
N THR A 13 1.87 -8.42 13.65
CA THR A 13 2.07 -9.86 13.85
C THR A 13 2.09 -10.20 15.34
N GLY A 14 2.89 -9.48 16.13
CA GLY A 14 2.94 -9.67 17.58
C GLY A 14 1.57 -9.49 18.24
N ILE A 15 0.88 -8.39 17.91
CA ILE A 15 -0.47 -8.11 18.43
C ILE A 15 -1.44 -9.24 18.07
N LYS A 16 -1.49 -9.67 16.81
CA LYS A 16 -2.42 -10.71 16.37
C LYS A 16 -2.14 -12.06 17.01
N ARG A 17 -0.87 -12.39 17.27
CA ARG A 17 -0.48 -13.65 17.93
C ARG A 17 -0.77 -13.64 19.43
N VAL A 18 -0.59 -12.50 20.10
CA VAL A 18 -0.91 -12.35 21.53
C VAL A 18 -2.41 -12.23 21.76
N HIS A 19 -3.13 -11.61 20.82
CA HIS A 19 -4.58 -11.43 20.85
C HIS A 19 -5.23 -11.98 19.57
N PRO A 20 -5.43 -13.31 19.45
CA PRO A 20 -5.96 -13.94 18.24
C PRO A 20 -7.30 -13.38 17.76
N ASP A 21 -8.16 -12.95 18.67
CA ASP A 21 -9.49 -12.42 18.36
C ASP A 21 -9.48 -10.92 18.00
N ALA A 22 -8.35 -10.23 18.18
CA ALA A 22 -8.26 -8.81 17.85
C ALA A 22 -8.20 -8.59 16.33
N ILE A 23 -8.83 -7.49 15.87
CA ILE A 23 -8.64 -7.00 14.51
C ILE A 23 -7.34 -6.20 14.46
N ALA A 24 -6.29 -6.82 13.93
CA ALA A 24 -4.97 -6.22 13.80
C ALA A 24 -4.77 -5.70 12.38
N PHE A 25 -4.39 -4.42 12.26
CA PHE A 25 -4.10 -3.82 10.96
C PHE A 25 -2.98 -2.81 11.02
N THR A 26 -2.38 -2.54 9.86
CA THR A 26 -1.33 -1.52 9.71
C THR A 26 -1.78 -0.44 8.73
N VAL A 27 -1.27 0.76 8.93
CA VAL A 27 -1.39 1.89 8.00
C VAL A 27 0.01 2.39 7.74
N GLN A 28 0.47 2.28 6.49
CA GLN A 28 1.84 2.54 6.09
C GLN A 28 1.87 3.37 4.80
N GLY A 29 2.95 4.12 4.58
CA GLY A 29 3.25 4.69 3.27
C GLY A 29 3.94 3.69 2.35
N ASP A 30 3.99 3.99 1.06
CA ASP A 30 4.77 3.27 0.06
C ASP A 30 6.24 3.03 0.46
N GLY A 31 6.94 4.07 0.92
CA GLY A 31 8.31 3.99 1.36
C GLY A 31 8.49 3.23 2.69
N ASP A 32 7.55 3.39 3.62
CA ASP A 32 7.55 2.64 4.89
C ASP A 32 7.41 1.14 4.63
N MET A 33 6.48 0.75 3.76
CA MET A 33 6.14 -0.65 3.53
C MET A 33 7.08 -1.35 2.55
N LEU A 34 7.37 -0.74 1.39
CA LEU A 34 8.08 -1.40 0.28
C LEU A 34 9.59 -1.19 0.30
N ALA A 35 10.10 -0.16 0.97
CA ALA A 35 11.54 0.02 1.14
C ALA A 35 12.00 -0.60 2.46
N ILE A 36 12.09 0.19 3.53
CA ILE A 36 12.63 -0.27 4.82
C ILE A 36 11.78 -1.39 5.44
N GLY A 37 10.47 -1.41 5.18
CA GLY A 37 9.54 -2.44 5.64
C GLY A 37 9.48 -3.71 4.80
N GLY A 38 10.27 -3.83 3.72
CA GLY A 38 10.20 -4.99 2.82
C GLY A 38 10.45 -6.33 3.52
N GLY A 39 11.45 -6.40 4.41
CA GLY A 39 11.72 -7.60 5.20
C GLY A 39 10.57 -8.00 6.13
N PRO A 40 10.09 -7.10 7.01
CA PRO A 40 8.90 -7.31 7.84
C PRO A 40 7.65 -7.72 7.04
N LEU A 41 7.39 -7.05 5.90
CA LEU A 41 6.30 -7.38 4.99
C LEU A 41 6.41 -8.81 4.48
N LEU A 42 7.58 -9.19 3.93
CA LEU A 42 7.83 -10.54 3.44
C LEU A 42 7.69 -11.59 4.55
N GLY A 43 8.10 -11.27 5.79
CA GLY A 43 7.90 -12.13 6.94
C GLY A 43 6.42 -12.37 7.25
N ALA A 44 5.60 -11.32 7.26
CA ALA A 44 4.16 -11.43 7.47
C ALA A 44 3.46 -12.20 6.32
N LEU A 45 3.85 -11.92 5.08
CA LEU A 45 3.37 -12.63 3.90
C LEU A 45 3.72 -14.12 3.97
N ALA A 46 4.98 -14.48 4.18
CA ALA A 46 5.41 -15.87 4.19
C ALA A 46 4.70 -16.71 5.26
N ARG A 47 4.36 -16.11 6.41
CA ARG A 47 3.66 -16.79 7.50
C ARG A 47 2.14 -16.75 7.38
N GLY A 48 1.58 -15.98 6.44
CA GLY A 48 0.14 -15.79 6.32
C GLY A 48 -0.48 -15.19 7.56
N GLU A 49 0.22 -14.22 8.18
CA GLU A 49 -0.29 -13.55 9.37
C GLU A 49 -1.65 -12.95 9.07
N LYS A 50 -2.63 -13.23 9.94
CA LYS A 50 -4.03 -12.83 9.75
C LYS A 50 -4.22 -11.38 10.17
N ILE A 51 -3.54 -10.51 9.46
CA ILE A 51 -3.55 -9.06 9.64
C ILE A 51 -4.04 -8.40 8.34
N THR A 52 -4.50 -7.16 8.45
CA THR A 52 -4.86 -6.34 7.30
C THR A 52 -3.84 -5.22 7.13
N ILE A 53 -3.24 -5.09 5.95
CA ILE A 53 -2.23 -4.07 5.66
C ILE A 53 -2.84 -3.03 4.72
N PHE A 54 -2.82 -1.76 5.14
CA PHE A 54 -3.19 -0.63 4.30
C PHE A 54 -1.94 0.15 3.89
N MET A 55 -1.69 0.26 2.59
CA MET A 55 -0.63 1.11 2.05
C MET A 55 -1.23 2.34 1.39
N TYR A 56 -0.85 3.53 1.87
CA TYR A 56 -1.14 4.78 1.19
C TYR A 56 -0.03 5.08 0.19
N ASN A 57 -0.38 5.02 -1.09
CA ASN A 57 0.54 5.29 -2.19
C ASN A 57 0.36 6.74 -2.67
N ASN A 58 1.35 7.58 -2.41
CA ASN A 58 1.45 8.93 -2.96
C ASN A 58 2.68 9.08 -3.86
N ALA A 59 3.38 7.98 -4.17
CA ALA A 59 4.51 7.90 -5.08
C ALA A 59 5.74 8.73 -4.66
N HIS A 60 5.96 8.95 -3.36
CA HIS A 60 7.18 9.59 -2.79
C HIS A 60 7.19 9.54 -1.24
N TYR A 61 8.36 9.75 -0.63
CA TYR A 61 8.46 9.91 0.82
C TYR A 61 7.93 11.27 1.30
N ALA A 62 6.63 11.34 1.57
CA ALA A 62 5.97 12.62 1.84
C ALA A 62 6.46 13.34 3.10
N SER A 63 6.61 12.62 4.21
CA SER A 63 6.96 13.22 5.51
C SER A 63 8.38 13.76 5.60
N THR A 64 9.28 13.31 4.70
CA THR A 64 10.70 13.70 4.72
C THR A 64 11.05 14.72 3.63
N GLY A 65 10.08 15.19 2.85
CA GLY A 65 10.30 16.25 1.85
C GLY A 65 10.19 15.80 0.39
N GLY A 66 9.57 14.65 0.11
CA GLY A 66 9.18 14.29 -1.25
C GLY A 66 10.20 13.47 -2.03
N GLN A 67 11.11 12.77 -1.36
CA GLN A 67 12.13 11.93 -2.02
C GLN A 67 11.52 10.76 -2.79
N MET A 68 12.28 10.21 -3.74
CA MET A 68 11.89 9.04 -4.52
C MET A 68 11.56 7.85 -3.60
N ALA A 69 10.35 7.30 -3.72
CA ALA A 69 9.88 6.08 -3.07
C ALA A 69 9.79 4.92 -4.09
N PRO A 70 9.60 3.67 -3.64
CA PRO A 70 9.50 2.52 -4.54
C PRO A 70 8.41 2.62 -5.61
N THR A 71 7.33 3.37 -5.36
CA THR A 71 6.21 3.60 -6.28
C THR A 71 6.30 4.93 -7.05
N THR A 72 7.38 5.71 -6.89
CA THR A 72 7.61 6.95 -7.67
C THR A 72 7.58 6.65 -9.16
N LEU A 73 6.81 7.42 -9.94
CA LEU A 73 6.64 7.18 -11.37
C LEU A 73 7.94 7.38 -12.16
N THR A 74 8.10 6.67 -13.26
CA THR A 74 9.16 6.93 -14.25
C THR A 74 9.09 8.39 -14.71
N GLY A 75 10.24 9.06 -14.77
CA GLY A 75 10.35 10.47 -15.12
C GLY A 75 9.89 11.45 -14.03
N GLN A 76 9.32 11.00 -12.91
CA GLN A 76 8.92 11.90 -11.83
C GLN A 76 10.13 12.53 -11.15
N ILE A 77 10.17 13.86 -11.17
CA ILE A 77 11.20 14.66 -10.49
C ILE A 77 10.94 14.65 -8.99
N THR A 78 11.99 14.35 -8.22
CA THR A 78 12.01 14.45 -6.75
C THR A 78 13.33 15.10 -6.31
N PRO A 79 13.48 15.53 -5.05
CA PRO A 79 14.75 16.08 -4.56
C PRO A 79 15.94 15.13 -4.73
N THR A 80 15.72 13.81 -4.71
CA THR A 80 16.76 12.79 -4.89
C THR A 80 16.86 12.25 -6.32
N THR A 81 15.93 12.64 -7.20
CA THR A 81 15.94 12.34 -8.65
C THR A 81 15.65 13.63 -9.43
N PRO A 82 16.57 14.60 -9.44
CA PRO A 82 16.33 15.93 -10.00
C PRO A 82 16.10 15.92 -11.52
N SER A 83 16.64 14.92 -12.23
CA SER A 83 16.40 14.68 -13.66
C SER A 83 15.18 13.79 -13.94
N GLY A 84 14.40 13.44 -12.92
CA GLY A 84 13.35 12.43 -12.99
C GLY A 84 13.85 11.02 -12.64
N ARG A 85 12.94 10.13 -12.26
CA ARG A 85 13.26 8.71 -12.05
C ARG A 85 13.64 8.05 -13.37
N ASP A 86 14.92 7.71 -13.52
CA ASP A 86 15.43 6.93 -14.64
C ASP A 86 15.37 5.43 -14.29
N PRO A 87 14.63 4.60 -15.05
CA PRO A 87 14.54 3.17 -14.76
C PRO A 87 15.86 2.42 -14.86
N THR A 88 16.83 2.91 -15.64
CA THR A 88 18.14 2.28 -15.79
C THR A 88 19.04 2.47 -14.57
N LEU A 89 18.83 3.56 -13.81
CA LEU A 89 19.61 3.90 -12.62
C LEU A 89 18.87 3.59 -11.32
N ALA A 90 17.55 3.83 -11.29
CA ALA A 90 16.71 3.77 -10.09
C ALA A 90 15.61 2.70 -10.15
N GLY A 91 15.60 1.88 -11.21
CA GLY A 91 14.62 0.82 -11.41
C GLY A 91 13.19 1.33 -11.69
N TYR A 92 12.28 0.39 -11.90
CA TYR A 92 10.87 0.66 -12.21
C TYR A 92 9.99 0.76 -10.94
N PRO A 93 8.85 1.47 -11.02
CA PRO A 93 7.87 1.51 -9.93
C PRO A 93 7.39 0.10 -9.53
N ILE A 94 7.24 -0.17 -8.23
CA ILE A 94 6.79 -1.48 -7.72
C ILE A 94 5.26 -1.53 -7.65
N HIS A 95 4.68 -2.51 -8.35
CA HIS A 95 3.25 -2.78 -8.40
C HIS A 95 2.83 -3.73 -7.27
N ALA A 96 2.67 -3.16 -6.06
CA ALA A 96 2.54 -3.95 -4.84
C ALA A 96 1.27 -4.81 -4.78
N ALA A 97 0.11 -4.29 -5.22
CA ALA A 97 -1.15 -5.05 -5.17
C ALA A 97 -1.11 -6.34 -6.01
N GLU A 98 -0.55 -6.25 -7.21
CA GLU A 98 -0.31 -7.35 -8.15
C GLU A 98 0.72 -8.33 -7.60
N MET A 99 1.83 -7.81 -7.08
CA MET A 99 2.91 -8.61 -6.49
C MET A 99 2.41 -9.43 -5.29
N LEU A 100 1.70 -8.79 -4.35
CA LEU A 100 1.20 -9.44 -3.14
C LEU A 100 0.11 -10.47 -3.45
N ALA A 101 -0.68 -10.25 -4.51
CA ALA A 101 -1.67 -11.22 -4.97
C ALA A 101 -1.05 -12.58 -5.35
N GLN A 102 0.23 -12.64 -5.72
CA GLN A 102 0.90 -13.89 -6.09
C GLN A 102 1.20 -14.80 -4.89
N PHE A 103 1.19 -14.28 -3.66
CA PHE A 103 1.48 -15.09 -2.48
C PHE A 103 0.29 -16.00 -2.15
N LYS A 104 0.57 -17.30 -1.93
CA LYS A 104 -0.47 -18.27 -1.56
C LYS A 104 -1.22 -17.85 -0.29
N THR A 105 -0.50 -17.32 0.67
CA THR A 105 -0.97 -16.89 2.00
C THR A 105 -1.82 -15.61 2.05
N VAL A 106 -1.91 -14.89 0.93
CA VAL A 106 -2.74 -13.67 0.82
C VAL A 106 -4.16 -14.05 0.45
N ALA A 107 -5.12 -13.70 1.28
CA ALA A 107 -6.55 -13.92 1.03
C ALA A 107 -7.18 -12.80 0.17
N TYR A 108 -6.65 -11.58 0.31
CA TYR A 108 -7.20 -10.41 -0.35
C TYR A 108 -6.13 -9.41 -0.77
N SER A 109 -6.20 -8.93 -2.01
CA SER A 109 -5.38 -7.84 -2.51
C SER A 109 -6.20 -6.94 -3.43
N ALA A 110 -6.24 -5.65 -3.13
CA ALA A 110 -6.95 -4.66 -3.93
C ALA A 110 -6.21 -3.30 -3.97
N ARG A 111 -6.46 -2.52 -5.02
CA ARG A 111 -6.02 -1.12 -5.15
C ARG A 111 -7.20 -0.22 -5.44
N GLY A 112 -7.33 0.85 -4.66
CA GLY A 112 -8.28 1.93 -4.88
C GLY A 112 -7.60 3.31 -4.87
N ALA A 113 -8.39 4.35 -5.11
CA ALA A 113 -7.94 5.74 -5.06
C ALA A 113 -8.96 6.62 -4.33
N VAL A 114 -8.50 7.73 -3.77
CA VAL A 114 -9.35 8.73 -3.09
C VAL A 114 -9.39 10.06 -3.83
N ASN A 115 -9.61 10.02 -5.14
CA ASN A 115 -9.69 11.20 -6.01
C ASN A 115 -11.10 11.56 -6.50
N THR A 116 -12.05 10.61 -6.44
CA THR A 116 -13.45 10.83 -6.83
C THR A 116 -14.41 10.18 -5.83
N PRO A 117 -15.68 10.62 -5.74
CA PRO A 117 -16.68 9.97 -4.89
C PRO A 117 -16.87 8.48 -5.22
N ALA A 118 -16.83 8.09 -6.50
CA ALA A 118 -16.97 6.71 -6.92
C ALA A 118 -15.80 5.84 -6.42
N ASN A 119 -14.56 6.31 -6.59
CA ASN A 119 -13.37 5.60 -6.14
C ASN A 119 -13.32 5.52 -4.60
N TYR A 120 -13.75 6.56 -3.90
CA TYR A 120 -13.90 6.54 -2.45
C TYR A 120 -14.87 5.45 -1.97
N GLN A 121 -16.04 5.30 -2.63
CA GLN A 121 -16.97 4.22 -2.29
C GLN A 121 -16.37 2.83 -2.59
N ALA A 122 -15.56 2.69 -3.65
CA ALA A 122 -14.85 1.45 -3.92
C ALA A 122 -13.84 1.10 -2.82
N VAL A 123 -13.01 2.07 -2.39
CA VAL A 123 -12.07 1.90 -1.27
C VAL A 123 -12.78 1.45 0.01
N LYS A 124 -13.95 2.04 0.33
CA LYS A 124 -14.76 1.60 1.47
C LYS A 124 -15.17 0.13 1.38
N ARG A 125 -15.53 -0.36 0.19
CA ARG A 125 -15.84 -1.78 -0.03
C ARG A 125 -14.60 -2.65 0.17
N TYR A 126 -13.46 -2.26 -0.38
CA TYR A 126 -12.21 -3.00 -0.23
C TYR A 126 -11.76 -3.12 1.23
N ILE A 127 -11.84 -2.03 1.99
CA ILE A 127 -11.54 -2.04 3.44
C ILE A 127 -12.47 -3.00 4.17
N LYS A 128 -13.78 -2.99 3.87
CA LYS A 128 -14.75 -3.89 4.48
C LYS A 128 -14.42 -5.35 4.17
N THR A 129 -14.15 -5.68 2.91
CA THR A 129 -13.76 -7.04 2.49
C THR A 129 -12.48 -7.49 3.19
N ALA A 130 -11.46 -6.63 3.23
CA ALA A 130 -10.17 -6.94 3.86
C ALA A 130 -10.29 -7.25 5.36
N PHE A 131 -11.14 -6.52 6.09
CA PHE A 131 -11.43 -6.86 7.48
C PHE A 131 -12.27 -8.13 7.61
N GLN A 132 -13.23 -8.34 6.72
CA GLN A 132 -14.04 -9.55 6.72
C GLN A 132 -13.18 -10.80 6.55
N LYS A 133 -12.22 -10.80 5.63
CA LYS A 133 -11.27 -11.93 5.46
C LYS A 133 -10.43 -12.21 6.71
N GLN A 134 -10.13 -11.18 7.50
CA GLN A 134 -9.45 -11.34 8.79
C GLN A 134 -10.39 -11.95 9.85
N ILE A 135 -11.64 -11.49 9.92
CA ILE A 135 -12.69 -12.00 10.83
C ILE A 135 -12.95 -13.48 10.53
N ASP A 136 -13.07 -13.83 9.25
CA ASP A 136 -13.32 -15.19 8.78
C ASP A 136 -12.07 -16.08 8.86
N ASN A 137 -10.96 -15.53 9.38
CA ASN A 137 -9.74 -16.27 9.67
C ASN A 137 -9.08 -16.88 8.42
N ILE A 138 -9.31 -16.28 7.23
CA ILE A 138 -8.89 -16.83 5.94
C ILE A 138 -7.39 -16.62 5.71
N GLY A 139 -6.89 -15.39 5.84
CA GLY A 139 -5.47 -15.09 5.62
C GLY A 139 -5.16 -13.60 5.60
N LEU A 140 -3.94 -13.26 5.15
CA LEU A 140 -3.47 -11.87 5.09
C LEU A 140 -4.28 -11.08 4.06
N SER A 141 -4.66 -9.85 4.41
CA SER A 141 -5.33 -8.94 3.49
C SER A 141 -4.51 -7.68 3.25
N TYR A 142 -4.51 -7.21 2.00
CA TYR A 142 -3.79 -6.01 1.58
C TYR A 142 -4.71 -5.08 0.78
N VAL A 143 -4.68 -3.79 1.10
CA VAL A 143 -5.36 -2.76 0.31
C VAL A 143 -4.44 -1.58 0.09
N GLU A 144 -4.13 -1.31 -1.18
CA GLU A 144 -3.43 -0.12 -1.63
C GLU A 144 -4.41 1.02 -1.89
N ILE A 145 -4.09 2.21 -1.38
CA ILE A 145 -4.92 3.41 -1.49
C ILE A 145 -4.06 4.52 -2.10
N ILE A 146 -4.29 4.82 -3.39
CA ILE A 146 -3.67 5.96 -4.03
C ILE A 146 -4.25 7.25 -3.44
N SER A 147 -3.37 8.10 -2.90
CA SER A 147 -3.75 9.30 -2.18
C SER A 147 -3.03 10.54 -2.71
N ALA A 148 -3.74 11.67 -2.69
CA ALA A 148 -3.19 12.95 -3.10
C ALA A 148 -2.19 13.50 -2.08
N CYS A 149 -1.07 14.05 -2.54
CA CYS A 149 -0.10 14.76 -1.69
C CYS A 149 0.20 16.17 -2.23
N PRO A 150 -0.72 17.13 -2.02
CA PRO A 150 -0.59 18.47 -2.61
C PRO A 150 0.69 19.21 -2.20
N VAL A 151 1.13 19.04 -0.95
CA VAL A 151 2.31 19.73 -0.40
C VAL A 151 3.57 19.37 -1.18
N GLN A 152 3.88 18.07 -1.30
CA GLN A 152 5.12 17.63 -1.93
C GLN A 152 5.06 17.66 -3.45
N TRP A 153 3.88 17.47 -4.04
CA TRP A 153 3.70 17.69 -5.47
C TRP A 153 3.69 19.17 -5.85
N ARG A 154 3.63 20.09 -4.87
CA ARG A 154 3.52 21.54 -5.06
C ARG A 154 2.32 21.91 -5.94
N LEU A 155 1.20 21.26 -5.70
CA LEU A 155 -0.06 21.45 -6.41
C LEU A 155 -1.15 21.92 -5.45
N THR A 156 -2.13 22.65 -5.98
CA THR A 156 -3.38 22.89 -5.24
C THR A 156 -4.09 21.56 -4.97
N PRO A 157 -4.94 21.45 -3.94
CA PRO A 157 -5.70 20.22 -3.67
C PRO A 157 -6.46 19.69 -4.89
N LEU A 158 -7.12 20.57 -5.66
CA LEU A 158 -7.85 20.17 -6.87
C LEU A 158 -6.94 19.65 -7.98
N GLN A 159 -5.76 20.25 -8.18
CA GLN A 159 -4.76 19.74 -9.13
C GLN A 159 -4.18 18.41 -8.67
N ALA A 160 -3.95 18.24 -7.36
CA ALA A 160 -3.46 16.99 -6.80
C ALA A 160 -4.44 15.83 -7.03
N LEU A 161 -5.76 16.06 -6.89
CA LEU A 161 -6.78 15.06 -7.23
C LEU A 161 -6.76 14.68 -8.72
N LYS A 162 -6.44 15.62 -9.62
CA LYS A 162 -6.26 15.34 -11.04
C LYS A 162 -4.99 14.52 -11.30
N ARG A 163 -3.88 14.86 -10.64
CA ARG A 163 -2.60 14.12 -10.73
C ARG A 163 -2.72 12.66 -10.28
N VAL A 164 -3.64 12.35 -9.36
CA VAL A 164 -3.92 10.94 -9.00
C VAL A 164 -4.29 10.10 -10.23
N ASN A 165 -4.88 10.67 -11.28
CA ASN A 165 -5.17 9.93 -12.52
C ASN A 165 -3.89 9.47 -13.25
N GLU A 166 -2.80 10.23 -13.17
CA GLU A 166 -1.49 9.83 -13.72
C GLU A 166 -0.93 8.64 -12.94
N ILE A 167 -1.10 8.65 -11.62
CA ILE A 167 -0.70 7.53 -10.76
C ILE A 167 -1.57 6.30 -11.04
N ILE A 168 -2.88 6.48 -11.25
CA ILE A 168 -3.79 5.39 -11.65
C ILE A 168 -3.40 4.79 -13.01
N ALA A 169 -2.88 5.59 -13.94
CA ALA A 169 -2.44 5.09 -15.24
C ALA A 169 -1.24 4.14 -15.11
N GLU A 170 -0.32 4.40 -14.18
CA GLU A 170 0.76 3.47 -13.82
C GLU A 170 0.26 2.31 -12.97
N PHE A 171 -0.66 2.57 -12.04
CA PHE A 171 -1.14 1.62 -11.03
C PHE A 171 -2.66 1.40 -11.17
N PRO A 172 -3.11 0.47 -12.03
CA PRO A 172 -4.52 0.24 -12.30
C PRO A 172 -5.31 -0.08 -11.02
N LEU A 173 -6.56 0.40 -10.95
CA LEU A 173 -7.47 0.12 -9.85
C LEU A 173 -8.15 -1.24 -10.03
N GLY A 174 -8.46 -1.91 -8.93
CA GLY A 174 -9.22 -3.16 -8.95
C GLY A 174 -8.94 -4.10 -7.80
N GLU A 175 -9.56 -5.26 -7.85
CA GLU A 175 -9.28 -6.40 -6.98
C GLU A 175 -8.39 -7.38 -7.73
N PHE A 176 -7.23 -7.71 -7.15
CA PHE A 176 -6.23 -8.59 -7.76
C PHE A 176 -6.29 -10.00 -7.18
N LYS A 177 -6.78 -10.14 -5.96
CA LYS A 177 -7.07 -11.43 -5.33
C LYS A 177 -8.20 -11.30 -4.33
N ASN A 178 -9.14 -12.24 -4.38
CA ASN A 178 -10.21 -12.38 -3.40
C ASN A 178 -10.62 -13.85 -3.35
N VAL A 179 -10.20 -14.55 -2.30
CA VAL A 179 -10.47 -15.98 -2.12
C VAL A 179 -11.21 -16.24 -0.81
N ASP A 180 -12.09 -17.23 -0.81
CA ASP A 180 -12.91 -17.57 0.36
C ASP A 180 -12.24 -18.59 1.28
N SER A 181 -11.20 -19.26 0.81
CA SER A 181 -10.32 -20.14 1.60
C SER A 181 -8.89 -20.07 1.08
N LEU A 182 -7.94 -20.42 1.96
CA LEU A 182 -6.56 -20.71 1.61
C LEU A 182 -6.32 -22.19 1.92
N ASP A 183 -6.00 -22.97 0.89
CA ASP A 183 -5.65 -24.39 1.00
C ASP A 183 -4.22 -24.58 1.54
#